data_AF-W4MGR0-F1
#
_entry.id   AF-W4MGR0-F1
#
_cell.length_a   1.000
_cell.length_b   1.000
_cell.length_c   1.000
_cell.angle_alpha   90.00
_cell.angle_beta   90.00
_cell.angle_gamma   90.00
#
_symmetry.space_group_name_H-M   'P 1'
#
loop_
_entity.id
_entity.type
_entity.pdbx_description
1 polymer ?
#
loop_
_entity_poly.entity_id
_entity_poly.type
_entity_poly.pdbx_seq_one_letter_code
_entity_poly.pdbx_strand_id
1 'polypeptide(L)'
;MAAMTQLAFEPVHRLCDRMTRGEISPVGIVEGYLDRIARYDDKLHACIEVYADDARVAAKAAADAMASGHRIGPLHGIPVAVKDIVEIEGRVTPGGCGAWRDRRSTTTATLVEKMIAAGLAPWAIGTDTGGSVRLPSGWCGLAGLKTTIGRISTYGVQPLSATLDALAEMNRIQSQFAAALDAFDTLATPTVGTPAIALDDVDQGSTPAGFTRAVNLLERCALTVPNGFTHGGLPSDFNIRWRTQSGGGPVLINLIHDIDCLRHPKFLSFDP
;
A
#
# COMPACT_ATOMS: atom_id res chain seq x y z
N MET A 1 -2.56 26.20 2.84
CA MET A 1 -3.09 24.99 3.49
C MET A 1 -3.84 24.08 2.53
N ALA A 2 -4.97 24.48 1.92
CA ALA A 2 -5.74 23.63 1.00
C ALA A 2 -4.91 22.90 -0.09
N ALA A 3 -4.02 23.62 -0.77
CA ALA A 3 -3.19 23.06 -1.85
C ALA A 3 -2.27 21.89 -1.44
N MET A 4 -1.84 21.81 -0.17
CA MET A 4 -1.00 20.72 0.32
C MET A 4 -1.81 19.52 0.80
N THR A 5 -3.01 19.76 1.36
CA THR A 5 -3.98 18.69 1.65
C THR A 5 -4.39 17.98 0.36
N GLN A 6 -4.58 18.74 -0.73
CA GLN A 6 -4.92 18.20 -2.04
C GLN A 6 -3.83 17.28 -2.61
N LEU A 7 -2.55 17.66 -2.48
CA LEU A 7 -1.41 16.86 -2.99
C LEU A 7 -1.29 15.49 -2.33
N ALA A 8 -1.58 15.37 -1.04
CA ALA A 8 -1.37 14.14 -0.27
C ALA A 8 -2.38 13.02 -0.56
N PHE A 9 -3.56 13.36 -1.08
CA PHE A 9 -4.63 12.41 -1.45
C PHE A 9 -4.90 12.38 -2.96
N GLU A 10 -4.14 13.13 -3.76
CA GLU A 10 -4.23 13.10 -5.22
C GLU A 10 -3.65 11.77 -5.76
N PRO A 11 -4.38 11.05 -6.64
CA PRO A 11 -3.90 9.80 -7.20
C PRO A 11 -2.55 9.96 -7.90
N VAL A 12 -1.64 8.99 -7.74
CA VAL A 12 -0.26 9.07 -8.26
C VAL A 12 -0.19 9.39 -9.76
N HIS A 13 -1.13 8.91 -10.57
CA HIS A 13 -1.18 9.21 -12.00
C HIS A 13 -1.43 10.71 -12.27
N ARG A 14 -2.23 11.39 -11.44
CA ARG A 14 -2.44 12.84 -11.52
C ARG A 14 -1.20 13.62 -11.07
N LEU A 15 -0.51 13.18 -10.02
CA LEU A 15 0.80 13.75 -9.66
C LEU A 15 1.79 13.63 -10.82
N CYS A 16 1.85 12.47 -11.49
CA CYS A 16 2.65 12.25 -12.69
C CYS A 16 2.23 13.16 -13.87
N ASP A 17 0.93 13.36 -14.12
CA ASP A 17 0.42 14.30 -15.14
C ASP A 17 0.88 15.73 -14.83
N ARG A 18 0.66 16.20 -13.60
CA ARG A 18 0.99 17.55 -13.14
C ARG A 18 2.49 17.82 -13.20
N MET A 19 3.33 16.85 -12.82
CA MET A 19 4.78 16.93 -13.03
C MET A 19 5.15 17.02 -14.52
N THR A 20 4.47 16.27 -15.39
CA THR A 20 4.71 16.29 -16.84
C THR A 20 4.36 17.65 -17.45
N ARG A 21 3.35 18.34 -16.91
CA ARG A 21 2.96 19.71 -17.29
C ARG A 21 3.78 20.81 -16.57
N GLY A 22 4.71 20.45 -15.69
CA GLY A 22 5.53 21.40 -14.93
C GLY A 22 4.79 22.15 -13.82
N GLU A 23 3.58 21.72 -13.45
CA GLU A 23 2.74 22.37 -12.42
C GLU A 23 3.22 22.09 -11.00
N ILE A 24 3.94 20.98 -10.81
CA ILE A 24 4.60 20.56 -9.56
C ILE A 24 5.94 19.90 -9.91
N SER A 25 6.85 19.80 -8.94
CA SER A 25 8.14 19.14 -9.09
C SER A 25 8.30 17.97 -8.11
N PRO A 26 9.17 16.99 -8.38
CA PRO A 26 9.52 15.94 -7.41
C PRO A 26 9.91 16.51 -6.03
N VAL A 27 10.67 17.61 -6.02
CA VAL A 27 11.07 18.32 -4.80
C VAL A 27 9.85 18.85 -4.03
N GLY A 28 8.92 19.52 -4.73
CA GLY A 28 7.70 20.03 -4.10
C GLY A 28 6.78 18.93 -3.55
N ILE A 29 6.78 17.75 -4.17
CA ILE A 29 6.07 16.57 -3.65
C ILE A 29 6.76 16.05 -2.38
N VAL A 30 8.09 15.90 -2.37
CA VAL A 30 8.84 15.43 -1.19
C VAL A 30 8.72 16.38 0.00
N GLU A 31 8.93 17.69 -0.19
CA GLU A 31 8.73 18.65 0.91
C GLU A 31 7.28 18.62 1.42
N GLY A 32 6.28 18.45 0.53
CA GLY A 32 4.88 18.35 0.93
C GLY A 32 4.54 17.11 1.76
N TYR A 33 5.27 16.00 1.59
CA TYR A 33 5.18 14.84 2.48
C TYR A 33 5.99 15.02 3.76
N LEU A 34 7.16 15.66 3.72
CA LEU A 34 7.96 15.99 4.91
C LEU A 34 7.20 16.92 5.86
N ASP A 35 6.56 17.97 5.34
CA ASP A 35 5.70 18.88 6.10
C ASP A 35 4.52 18.16 6.76
N ARG A 36 3.95 17.13 6.09
CA ARG A 36 2.91 16.28 6.67
C ARG A 36 3.43 15.38 7.77
N ILE A 37 4.59 14.74 7.58
CA ILE A 37 5.22 13.89 8.59
C ILE A 37 5.50 14.74 9.84
N ALA A 38 6.21 15.86 9.69
CA ALA A 38 6.51 16.79 10.79
C ALA A 38 5.26 17.34 11.51
N ARG A 39 4.11 17.43 10.83
CA ARG A 39 2.85 17.92 11.41
C ARG A 39 2.05 16.86 12.17
N TYR A 40 2.15 15.58 11.80
CA TYR A 40 1.22 14.54 12.25
C TYR A 40 1.88 13.34 12.93
N ASP A 41 3.16 13.06 12.66
CA ASP A 41 3.77 11.79 13.06
C ASP A 41 4.05 11.67 14.57
N ASP A 42 4.19 12.80 15.27
CA ASP A 42 4.16 12.89 16.74
C ASP A 42 2.91 12.27 17.39
N LYS A 43 1.82 12.09 16.62
CA LYS A 43 0.56 11.48 17.06
C LYS A 43 0.24 10.16 16.35
N LEU A 44 0.65 10.04 15.08
CA LEU A 44 0.32 8.87 14.26
C LEU A 44 1.35 7.74 14.40
N HIS A 45 2.61 8.07 14.72
CA HIS A 45 3.74 7.13 14.79
C HIS A 45 3.80 6.19 13.57
N ALA A 46 3.57 6.76 12.38
CA ALA A 46 3.50 6.04 11.11
C ALA A 46 4.89 5.83 10.49
N CYS A 47 5.85 6.70 10.79
CA CYS A 47 7.26 6.53 10.41
C CYS A 47 8.11 6.16 11.63
N ILE A 48 8.84 5.05 11.57
CA ILE A 48 9.88 4.74 12.57
C ILE A 48 11.19 5.49 12.31
N GLU A 49 11.41 5.89 11.06
CA GLU A 49 12.61 6.55 10.55
C GLU A 49 12.25 7.39 9.32
N VAL A 50 12.91 8.54 9.14
CA VAL A 50 12.63 9.48 8.05
C VAL A 50 13.94 9.96 7.43
N TYR A 51 14.31 9.36 6.30
CA TYR A 51 15.52 9.72 5.54
C TYR A 51 15.27 10.96 4.67
N ALA A 52 15.06 12.12 5.32
CA ALA A 52 14.66 13.36 4.68
C ALA A 52 15.69 13.90 3.66
N ASP A 53 16.97 13.89 4.02
CA ASP A 53 18.01 14.45 3.15
C ASP A 53 18.26 13.57 1.91
N ASP A 54 18.23 12.23 2.07
CA ASP A 54 18.28 11.30 0.95
C ASP A 54 17.08 11.50 0.00
N ALA A 55 15.88 11.71 0.54
CA ALA A 55 14.68 11.97 -0.26
C ALA A 55 14.78 13.28 -1.05
N ARG A 56 15.34 14.34 -0.43
CA ARG A 56 15.62 15.63 -1.09
C ARG A 56 16.63 15.49 -2.21
N VAL A 57 17.72 14.76 -1.98
CA VAL A 57 18.75 14.48 -3.00
C VAL A 57 18.15 13.70 -4.17
N ALA A 58 17.39 12.63 -3.89
CA ALA A 58 16.72 11.83 -4.92
C ALA A 58 15.70 12.66 -5.72
N ALA A 59 14.89 13.49 -5.05
CA ALA A 59 13.91 14.36 -5.70
C ALA A 59 14.59 15.43 -6.57
N LYS A 60 15.71 16.00 -6.12
CA LYS A 60 16.48 16.96 -6.92
C LYS A 60 17.07 16.30 -8.16
N ALA A 61 17.69 15.13 -8.01
CA ALA A 61 18.23 14.35 -9.12
C ALA A 61 17.14 13.98 -10.15
N ALA A 62 15.95 13.57 -9.69
CA ALA A 62 14.80 13.31 -10.56
C ALA A 62 14.34 14.57 -11.30
N ALA A 63 14.28 15.72 -10.62
CA ALA A 63 13.91 16.99 -11.24
C ALA A 63 14.92 17.44 -12.32
N ASP A 64 16.23 17.34 -12.05
CA ASP A 64 17.29 17.69 -13.00
C ASP A 64 17.31 16.74 -14.21
N ALA A 65 17.10 15.44 -13.99
CA ALA A 65 16.97 14.45 -15.05
C ALA A 65 15.71 14.68 -15.90
N MET A 66 14.57 15.04 -15.29
CA MET A 66 13.35 15.39 -16.02
C MET A 66 13.51 16.69 -16.83
N ALA A 67 14.13 17.72 -16.26
CA ALA A 67 14.38 19.00 -16.92
C ALA A 67 15.33 18.87 -18.13
N SER A 68 16.26 17.91 -18.08
CA SER A 68 17.16 17.58 -19.19
C SER A 68 16.60 16.56 -20.20
N GLY A 69 15.34 16.13 -20.05
CA GLY A 69 14.68 15.17 -20.95
C GLY A 69 14.97 13.69 -20.66
N HIS A 70 15.81 13.38 -19.66
CA HIS A 70 16.23 12.03 -19.27
C HIS A 70 15.27 11.39 -18.24
N ARG A 71 13.96 11.41 -18.52
CA ARG A 71 12.98 10.79 -17.61
C ARG A 71 13.05 9.25 -17.69
N ILE A 72 13.41 8.61 -16.57
CA ILE A 72 13.52 7.15 -16.46
C ILE A 72 12.19 6.42 -16.75
N GLY A 73 11.07 6.96 -16.25
CA GLY A 73 9.76 6.33 -16.39
C GLY A 73 8.60 7.17 -15.86
N PRO A 74 7.36 6.65 -15.90
CA PRO A 74 6.16 7.39 -15.51
C PRO A 74 6.20 7.82 -14.03
N LEU A 75 6.76 6.99 -13.15
CA LEU A 75 6.85 7.21 -11.70
C LEU A 75 8.14 7.93 -11.26
N HIS A 76 8.96 8.42 -12.20
CA HIS A 76 10.21 9.12 -11.88
C HIS A 76 9.94 10.34 -10.98
N GLY A 77 10.58 10.38 -9.81
CA GLY A 77 10.43 11.45 -8.82
C GLY A 77 9.30 11.28 -7.80
N ILE A 78 8.54 10.17 -7.81
CA ILE A 78 7.48 9.89 -6.83
C ILE A 78 8.06 9.27 -5.53
N PRO A 79 7.67 9.77 -4.33
CA PRO A 79 7.85 9.11 -3.01
C PRO A 79 6.55 8.41 -2.49
N VAL A 80 6.59 7.53 -1.45
CA VAL A 80 5.43 7.18 -0.53
C VAL A 80 5.84 6.67 0.91
N ALA A 81 5.50 5.44 1.41
CA ALA A 81 5.86 4.92 2.78
C ALA A 81 6.34 3.40 2.87
N VAL A 82 7.59 3.08 3.29
CA VAL A 82 8.19 1.69 3.34
C VAL A 82 7.98 1.08 4.72
N LYS A 83 7.44 -0.14 4.73
CA LYS A 83 7.32 -0.95 5.94
C LYS A 83 8.66 -1.54 6.36
N ASP A 84 8.95 -1.39 7.64
CA ASP A 84 10.18 -1.71 8.38
C ASP A 84 10.68 -3.17 8.40
N ILE A 85 10.04 -4.04 7.61
CA ILE A 85 10.43 -5.43 7.31
C ILE A 85 11.07 -5.57 5.91
N VAL A 86 11.08 -4.50 5.12
CA VAL A 86 11.73 -4.44 3.81
C VAL A 86 13.17 -3.99 4.03
N GLU A 87 14.11 -4.85 3.64
CA GLU A 87 15.54 -4.63 3.79
C GLU A 87 16.04 -3.52 2.83
N ILE A 88 16.74 -2.51 3.37
CA ILE A 88 17.46 -1.48 2.60
C ILE A 88 18.84 -1.33 3.23
N GLU A 89 19.90 -1.54 2.46
CA GLU A 89 21.27 -1.63 2.99
C GLU A 89 21.68 -0.38 3.79
N GLY A 90 22.25 -0.60 4.98
CA GLY A 90 22.66 0.45 5.93
C GLY A 90 21.51 1.13 6.69
N ARG A 91 20.25 0.95 6.28
CA ARG A 91 19.06 1.53 6.92
C ARG A 91 18.56 0.66 8.07
N VAL A 92 17.85 1.29 9.00
CA VAL A 92 17.23 0.63 10.15
C VAL A 92 16.00 -0.15 9.69
N THR A 93 15.91 -1.43 10.10
CA THR A 93 14.87 -2.37 9.63
C THR A 93 14.52 -3.33 10.79
N PRO A 94 13.78 -2.86 11.82
CA PRO A 94 13.47 -3.62 13.03
C PRO A 94 12.34 -4.64 12.88
N GLY A 95 11.50 -4.52 11.84
CA GLY A 95 10.36 -5.40 11.60
C GLY A 95 9.33 -5.46 12.73
N GLY A 96 9.06 -4.33 13.40
CA GLY A 96 8.21 -4.22 14.57
C GLY A 96 8.79 -4.85 15.85
N CYS A 97 10.00 -5.42 15.80
CA CYS A 97 10.60 -6.11 16.93
C CYS A 97 11.43 -5.14 17.79
N GLY A 98 11.01 -4.94 19.04
CA GLY A 98 11.73 -4.08 19.99
C GLY A 98 13.18 -4.50 20.26
N ALA A 99 13.49 -5.80 20.15
CA ALA A 99 14.86 -6.32 20.27
C ALA A 99 15.75 -6.04 19.05
N TRP A 100 15.16 -5.62 17.93
CA TRP A 100 15.85 -5.27 16.67
C TRP A 100 15.76 -3.78 16.35
N ARG A 101 15.42 -2.92 17.32
CA ARG A 101 15.24 -1.47 17.14
C ARG A 101 16.38 -0.81 16.37
N ASP A 102 17.62 -1.16 16.70
CA ASP A 102 18.83 -0.60 16.09
C ASP A 102 19.40 -1.49 14.96
N ARG A 103 18.70 -2.55 14.55
CA ARG A 103 19.16 -3.50 13.52
C ARG A 103 19.20 -2.79 12.17
N ARG A 104 20.41 -2.67 11.61
CA ARG A 104 20.64 -2.19 10.25
C ARG A 104 20.73 -3.33 9.25
N SER A 105 20.19 -3.13 8.06
CA SER A 105 20.25 -4.14 7.02
C SER A 105 21.63 -4.23 6.35
N THR A 106 21.98 -5.42 5.90
CA THR A 106 23.17 -5.72 5.08
C THR A 106 22.81 -6.10 3.64
N THR A 107 21.59 -5.81 3.19
CA THR A 107 21.10 -6.12 1.85
C THR A 107 19.99 -5.16 1.45
N THR A 108 19.73 -5.05 0.15
CA THR A 108 18.60 -4.27 -0.38
C THR A 108 17.62 -5.22 -1.06
N ALA A 109 16.34 -5.09 -0.73
CA ALA A 109 15.29 -5.93 -1.27
C ALA A 109 15.13 -5.75 -2.79
N THR A 110 14.85 -6.83 -3.53
CA THR A 110 14.69 -6.75 -5.00
C THR A 110 13.57 -5.79 -5.43
N LEU A 111 12.56 -5.60 -4.59
CA LEU A 111 11.50 -4.61 -4.83
C LEU A 111 12.01 -3.16 -4.68
N VAL A 112 12.98 -2.91 -3.79
CA VAL A 112 13.61 -1.59 -3.60
C VAL A 112 14.55 -1.27 -4.76
N GLU A 113 15.38 -2.24 -5.18
CA GLU A 113 16.21 -2.14 -6.38
C GLU A 113 15.37 -1.77 -7.61
N LYS A 114 14.22 -2.44 -7.79
CA LYS A 114 13.30 -2.18 -8.91
C LYS A 114 12.59 -0.82 -8.82
N MET A 115 12.28 -0.33 -7.62
CA MET A 115 11.75 1.03 -7.44
C MET A 115 12.79 2.09 -7.83
N ILE A 116 14.02 1.95 -7.35
CA ILE A 116 15.14 2.85 -7.67
C ILE A 116 15.39 2.84 -9.18
N ALA A 117 15.45 1.66 -9.80
CA ALA A 117 15.64 1.50 -11.24
C ALA A 117 14.47 2.07 -12.09
N ALA A 118 13.27 2.18 -11.52
CA ALA A 118 12.12 2.85 -12.15
C ALA A 118 12.05 4.37 -11.86
N GLY A 119 13.05 4.92 -11.15
CA GLY A 119 13.16 6.34 -10.80
C GLY A 119 12.29 6.79 -9.63
N LEU A 120 11.69 5.88 -8.85
CA LEU A 120 11.00 6.29 -7.62
C LEU A 120 12.05 6.76 -6.62
N ALA A 121 11.74 7.80 -5.83
CA ALA A 121 12.46 8.08 -4.61
C ALA A 121 12.00 7.02 -3.60
N PRO A 122 12.82 6.00 -3.26
CA PRO A 122 12.36 4.79 -2.59
C PRO A 122 11.97 5.13 -1.17
N TRP A 123 10.68 5.37 -1.07
CA TRP A 123 10.02 5.70 0.17
C TRP A 123 8.82 4.81 0.39
N ALA A 124 8.41 3.88 -0.51
CA ALA A 124 7.22 3.02 -0.36
C ALA A 124 7.43 1.49 -0.38
N ILE A 125 6.58 0.69 0.33
CA ILE A 125 6.06 -0.70 0.07
C ILE A 125 5.67 -1.36 1.41
N GLY A 126 4.53 -2.09 1.46
CA GLY A 126 4.12 -2.93 2.61
C GLY A 126 3.89 -4.41 2.24
N THR A 127 3.71 -5.27 3.25
CA THR A 127 3.37 -6.70 3.08
C THR A 127 2.00 -7.05 3.60
N ASP A 128 1.39 -8.11 3.04
CA ASP A 128 0.08 -8.61 3.41
C ASP A 128 0.11 -10.14 3.45
N THR A 129 0.29 -10.69 4.66
CA THR A 129 0.26 -12.14 4.95
C THR A 129 -1.11 -12.59 5.44
N GLY A 130 -1.84 -11.72 6.16
CA GLY A 130 -3.23 -11.96 6.58
C GLY A 130 -4.18 -10.80 6.29
N GLY A 131 -3.76 -9.77 5.56
CA GLY A 131 -4.49 -8.51 5.43
C GLY A 131 -3.68 -7.26 5.75
N SER A 132 -2.38 -7.35 6.07
CA SER A 132 -1.59 -6.24 6.60
C SER A 132 -1.28 -5.08 5.62
N VAL A 133 -1.82 -5.11 4.40
CA VAL A 133 -2.01 -3.92 3.54
C VAL A 133 -3.50 -3.54 3.52
N ARG A 134 -4.39 -4.51 3.27
CA ARG A 134 -5.83 -4.27 3.10
C ARG A 134 -6.56 -3.76 4.35
N LEU A 135 -6.26 -4.30 5.53
CA LEU A 135 -6.87 -3.91 6.81
C LEU A 135 -6.57 -2.44 7.17
N PRO A 136 -5.30 -1.96 7.22
CA PRO A 136 -5.04 -0.54 7.45
C PRO A 136 -5.57 0.34 6.30
N SER A 137 -5.56 -0.13 5.05
CA SER A 137 -6.23 0.59 3.96
C SER A 137 -7.72 0.80 4.23
N GLY A 138 -8.45 -0.23 4.67
CA GLY A 138 -9.88 -0.14 5.02
C GLY A 138 -10.14 0.87 6.13
N TRP A 139 -9.46 0.73 7.27
CA TRP A 139 -9.62 1.63 8.42
C TRP A 139 -9.19 3.08 8.15
N CYS A 140 -8.20 3.31 7.29
CA CYS A 140 -7.73 4.65 6.93
C CYS A 140 -8.47 5.27 5.72
N GLY A 141 -9.44 4.58 5.12
CA GLY A 141 -10.15 5.07 3.93
C GLY A 141 -9.25 5.18 2.69
N LEU A 142 -8.29 4.27 2.54
CA LEU A 142 -7.35 4.18 1.41
C LEU A 142 -7.62 2.95 0.54
N ALA A 143 -7.14 2.97 -0.70
CA ALA A 143 -7.08 1.77 -1.53
C ALA A 143 -5.95 0.83 -1.07
N GLY A 144 -6.19 -0.49 -1.10
CA GLY A 144 -5.21 -1.49 -0.67
C GLY A 144 -5.16 -2.71 -1.60
N LEU A 145 -4.07 -2.86 -2.36
CA LEU A 145 -3.89 -3.97 -3.30
C LEU A 145 -3.04 -5.10 -2.71
N LYS A 146 -3.60 -6.29 -2.65
CA LYS A 146 -2.87 -7.55 -2.49
C LYS A 146 -2.69 -8.20 -3.85
N THR A 147 -1.45 -8.32 -4.32
CA THR A 147 -1.11 -9.09 -5.53
C THR A 147 -1.20 -10.60 -5.30
N THR A 148 -1.32 -11.38 -6.38
CA THR A 148 -1.09 -12.84 -6.35
C THR A 148 0.26 -13.14 -5.69
N ILE A 149 0.34 -14.23 -4.92
CA ILE A 149 1.62 -14.71 -4.38
C ILE A 149 2.60 -15.01 -5.52
N GLY A 150 3.90 -14.78 -5.28
CA GLY A 150 4.96 -14.94 -6.29
C GLY A 150 5.01 -13.88 -7.41
N ARG A 151 4.04 -12.95 -7.50
CA ARG A 151 4.04 -11.89 -8.53
C ARG A 151 5.17 -10.87 -8.33
N ILE A 152 5.51 -10.58 -7.07
CA ILE A 152 6.57 -9.67 -6.66
C ILE A 152 7.59 -10.47 -5.86
N SER A 153 8.89 -10.22 -6.08
CA SER A 153 9.96 -10.88 -5.31
C SER A 153 9.87 -10.47 -3.84
N THR A 154 9.96 -11.45 -2.95
CA THR A 154 10.07 -11.27 -1.49
C THR A 154 11.52 -11.39 -1.00
N TYR A 155 12.50 -11.43 -1.91
CA TYR A 155 13.91 -11.38 -1.51
C TYR A 155 14.24 -10.03 -0.85
N GLY A 156 14.88 -10.09 0.32
CA GLY A 156 15.08 -8.92 1.19
C GLY A 156 13.80 -8.43 1.87
N VAL A 157 12.81 -9.30 2.09
CA VAL A 157 11.65 -8.96 2.93
C VAL A 157 11.56 -9.98 4.06
N GLN A 158 11.50 -9.51 5.31
CA GLN A 158 11.41 -10.41 6.46
C GLN A 158 10.13 -11.26 6.38
N PRO A 159 10.22 -12.59 6.46
CA PRO A 159 9.07 -13.48 6.36
C PRO A 159 8.29 -13.53 7.68
N LEU A 160 6.96 -13.44 7.61
CA LEU A 160 6.07 -13.73 8.74
C LEU A 160 5.57 -15.19 8.72
N SER A 161 5.35 -15.74 7.53
CA SER A 161 5.03 -17.15 7.27
C SER A 161 5.43 -17.40 5.81
N ALA A 162 6.32 -18.36 5.59
CA ALA A 162 6.81 -18.72 4.25
C ALA A 162 5.83 -19.65 3.52
N THR A 163 5.17 -20.53 4.28
CA THR A 163 4.11 -21.46 3.87
C THR A 163 3.10 -21.58 5.01
N LEU A 164 1.88 -22.03 4.67
CA LEU A 164 0.96 -22.63 5.63
C LEU A 164 1.07 -24.15 5.45
N ASP A 165 1.60 -24.87 6.44
CA ASP A 165 2.34 -26.12 6.21
C ASP A 165 1.49 -27.39 5.91
N ALA A 166 0.28 -27.22 5.37
CA ALA A 166 -0.66 -28.28 5.02
C ALA A 166 -1.04 -28.26 3.52
N LEU A 167 -0.04 -28.41 2.64
CA LEU A 167 -0.17 -28.23 1.18
C LEU A 167 -1.32 -29.03 0.53
N ALA A 168 -1.55 -30.28 0.93
CA ALA A 168 -2.61 -31.11 0.35
C ALA A 168 -4.02 -30.57 0.69
N GLU A 169 -4.21 -30.10 1.93
CA GLU A 169 -5.46 -29.51 2.39
C GLU A 169 -5.68 -28.11 1.80
N MET A 170 -4.60 -27.32 1.67
CA MET A 170 -4.61 -26.06 0.91
C MET A 170 -5.08 -26.27 -0.53
N ASN A 171 -4.49 -27.23 -1.26
CA ASN A 171 -4.86 -27.52 -2.65
C ASN A 171 -6.33 -27.95 -2.76
N ARG A 172 -6.83 -28.74 -1.80
CA ARG A 172 -8.24 -29.14 -1.71
C ARG A 172 -9.17 -27.94 -1.51
N ILE A 173 -8.87 -27.07 -0.54
CA ILE A 173 -9.62 -25.84 -0.25
C ILE A 173 -9.59 -24.88 -1.45
N GLN A 174 -8.42 -24.68 -2.06
CA GLN A 174 -8.24 -23.83 -3.25
C GLN A 174 -9.07 -24.31 -4.44
N SER A 175 -9.10 -25.62 -4.67
CA SER A 175 -9.88 -26.22 -5.76
C SER A 175 -11.38 -26.10 -5.51
N GLN A 176 -11.85 -26.39 -4.29
CA GLN A 176 -13.26 -26.23 -3.92
C GLN A 176 -13.73 -24.77 -4.04
N PHE A 177 -12.93 -23.81 -3.59
CA PHE A 177 -13.26 -22.39 -3.68
C PHE A 177 -13.16 -21.85 -5.12
N ALA A 178 -12.32 -22.42 -5.98
CA ALA A 178 -12.33 -22.13 -7.42
C ALA A 178 -13.62 -22.61 -8.08
N ALA A 179 -14.04 -23.86 -7.83
CA ALA A 179 -15.27 -24.42 -8.37
C ALA A 179 -16.53 -23.68 -7.86
N ALA A 180 -16.56 -23.28 -6.58
CA ALA A 180 -17.66 -22.51 -6.00
C ALA A 180 -17.81 -21.09 -6.59
N LEU A 181 -16.73 -20.53 -7.18
CA LEU A 181 -16.73 -19.25 -7.87
C LEU A 181 -16.66 -19.40 -9.40
N ASP A 182 -16.91 -20.57 -9.98
CA ASP A 182 -16.73 -20.73 -11.43
C ASP A 182 -17.71 -19.87 -12.25
N ALA A 183 -18.91 -19.64 -11.70
CA ALA A 183 -19.92 -18.74 -12.27
C ALA A 183 -19.68 -17.23 -12.00
N PHE A 184 -18.62 -16.84 -11.28
CA PHE A 184 -18.40 -15.46 -10.83
C PHE A 184 -16.94 -15.01 -10.98
N ASP A 185 -16.68 -13.94 -11.73
CA ASP A 185 -15.31 -13.37 -11.88
C ASP A 185 -14.71 -12.86 -10.57
N THR A 186 -15.56 -12.33 -9.67
CA THR A 186 -15.13 -11.78 -8.38
C THR A 186 -16.08 -12.13 -7.25
N LEU A 187 -15.55 -12.13 -6.03
CA LEU A 187 -16.33 -12.14 -4.78
C LEU A 187 -16.08 -10.84 -4.02
N ALA A 188 -17.15 -10.12 -3.69
CA ALA A 188 -17.11 -8.94 -2.84
C ALA A 188 -17.49 -9.29 -1.40
N THR A 189 -16.72 -8.81 -0.42
CA THR A 189 -16.99 -8.90 1.02
C THR A 189 -16.62 -7.57 1.69
N PRO A 190 -16.94 -7.31 2.97
CA PRO A 190 -16.19 -6.32 3.75
C PRO A 190 -14.69 -6.68 3.79
N THR A 191 -13.78 -5.71 3.92
CA THR A 191 -12.38 -6.01 4.29
C THR A 191 -12.26 -6.20 5.79
N VAL A 192 -12.80 -5.25 6.55
CA VAL A 192 -12.84 -5.25 8.02
C VAL A 192 -14.25 -5.60 8.50
N GLY A 193 -14.35 -6.28 9.65
CA GLY A 193 -15.65 -6.59 10.27
C GLY A 193 -16.26 -5.44 11.08
N THR A 194 -15.43 -4.46 11.44
CA THR A 194 -15.79 -3.27 12.23
C THR A 194 -15.05 -2.06 11.67
N PRO A 195 -15.59 -0.83 11.85
CA PRO A 195 -14.78 0.38 11.68
C PRO A 195 -13.59 0.38 12.66
N ALA A 196 -12.72 1.38 12.55
CA ALA A 196 -11.65 1.59 13.53
C ALA A 196 -12.25 1.75 14.94
N ILE A 197 -11.68 1.06 15.92
CA ILE A 197 -12.08 1.15 17.34
C ILE A 197 -10.99 1.90 18.12
N ALA A 198 -11.31 2.38 19.32
CA ALA A 198 -10.29 2.99 20.19
C ALA A 198 -9.25 1.94 20.60
N LEU A 199 -8.00 2.37 20.82
CA LEU A 199 -6.91 1.46 21.17
C LEU A 199 -7.16 0.70 22.48
N ASP A 200 -7.83 1.34 23.45
CA ASP A 200 -8.18 0.75 24.75
C ASP A 200 -9.26 -0.35 24.61
N ASP A 201 -10.04 -0.35 23.52
CA ASP A 201 -11.08 -1.33 23.22
C ASP A 201 -10.55 -2.52 22.37
N VAL A 202 -9.26 -2.52 21.98
CA VAL A 202 -8.69 -3.56 21.12
C VAL A 202 -8.46 -4.87 21.88
N ASP A 203 -9.28 -5.88 21.57
CA ASP A 203 -8.99 -7.27 21.92
C ASP A 203 -7.77 -7.79 21.14
N GLN A 204 -6.65 -7.97 21.85
CA GLN A 204 -5.42 -8.54 21.29
C GLN A 204 -5.45 -10.08 21.19
N GLY A 205 -6.46 -10.75 21.75
CA GLY A 205 -6.64 -12.20 21.70
C GLY A 205 -7.32 -12.71 20.42
N SER A 206 -8.08 -11.87 19.71
CA SER A 206 -8.74 -12.21 18.45
C SER A 206 -8.09 -11.53 17.23
N THR A 207 -8.37 -12.04 16.03
CA THR A 207 -7.82 -11.48 14.79
C THR A 207 -8.89 -10.70 14.02
N PRO A 208 -8.66 -9.42 13.66
CA PRO A 208 -9.57 -8.65 12.82
C PRO A 208 -9.61 -9.17 11.36
N ALA A 209 -8.70 -10.08 11.01
CA ALA A 209 -8.46 -10.57 9.67
C ALA A 209 -9.46 -11.63 9.17
N GLY A 210 -10.66 -11.69 9.76
CA GLY A 210 -11.67 -12.72 9.48
C GLY A 210 -12.05 -12.82 8.00
N PHE A 211 -12.22 -11.68 7.33
CA PHE A 211 -12.43 -11.66 5.89
C PHE A 211 -11.13 -11.83 5.11
N THR A 212 -10.06 -11.13 5.50
CA THR A 212 -8.85 -10.99 4.65
C THR A 212 -8.01 -12.27 4.52
N ARG A 213 -7.91 -13.10 5.58
CA ARG A 213 -7.04 -14.31 5.62
C ARG A 213 -7.29 -15.30 4.51
N ALA A 214 -8.55 -15.52 4.12
CA ALA A 214 -8.90 -16.49 3.09
C ALA A 214 -8.22 -16.16 1.75
N VAL A 215 -8.04 -14.88 1.40
CA VAL A 215 -7.34 -14.46 0.16
C VAL A 215 -5.89 -14.94 0.16
N ASN A 216 -5.22 -14.89 1.31
CA ASN A 216 -3.82 -15.30 1.45
C ASN A 216 -3.69 -16.82 1.40
N LEU A 217 -4.55 -17.57 2.10
CA LEU A 217 -4.63 -19.04 2.03
C LEU A 217 -4.89 -19.56 0.61
N LEU A 218 -5.68 -18.82 -0.17
CA LEU A 218 -6.01 -19.14 -1.55
C LEU A 218 -4.99 -18.61 -2.57
N GLU A 219 -3.96 -17.90 -2.09
CA GLU A 219 -2.85 -17.29 -2.85
C GLU A 219 -3.25 -16.21 -3.89
N ARG A 220 -4.47 -15.70 -3.80
CA ARG A 220 -5.08 -14.85 -4.82
C ARG A 220 -4.72 -13.37 -4.67
N CYS A 221 -5.09 -12.61 -5.70
CA CYS A 221 -5.14 -11.16 -5.62
C CYS A 221 -6.50 -10.68 -5.09
N ALA A 222 -6.48 -9.58 -4.34
CA ALA A 222 -7.67 -8.88 -3.89
C ALA A 222 -7.37 -7.39 -3.71
N LEU A 223 -8.41 -6.58 -3.87
CA LEU A 223 -8.37 -5.14 -3.79
C LEU A 223 -9.36 -4.67 -2.71
N THR A 224 -8.89 -3.87 -1.76
CA THR A 224 -9.74 -3.12 -0.84
C THR A 224 -9.98 -1.73 -1.40
N VAL A 225 -11.24 -1.32 -1.44
CA VAL A 225 -11.68 0.01 -1.89
C VAL A 225 -12.58 0.63 -0.81
N PRO A 226 -12.32 1.86 -0.35
CA PRO A 226 -13.24 2.57 0.54
C PRO A 226 -14.61 2.69 -0.11
N ASN A 227 -15.72 2.72 0.63
CA ASN A 227 -17.07 2.87 0.06
C ASN A 227 -17.92 3.95 0.75
N GLY A 228 -17.30 4.74 1.63
CA GLY A 228 -17.90 5.87 2.30
C GLY A 228 -17.52 5.88 3.77
N PHE A 229 -18.48 6.28 4.59
CA PHE A 229 -18.32 6.41 6.03
C PHE A 229 -19.50 5.77 6.74
N THR A 230 -19.22 5.20 7.91
CA THR A 230 -20.22 4.79 8.90
C THR A 230 -20.98 6.00 9.45
N HIS A 231 -22.08 5.75 10.17
CA HIS A 231 -22.84 6.82 10.83
C HIS A 231 -21.98 7.64 11.83
N GLY A 232 -20.94 7.04 12.41
CA GLY A 232 -19.97 7.72 13.28
C GLY A 232 -18.84 8.46 12.54
N GLY A 233 -18.92 8.63 11.22
CA GLY A 233 -17.91 9.33 10.41
C GLY A 233 -16.62 8.55 10.15
N LEU A 234 -16.48 7.33 10.65
CA LEU A 234 -15.31 6.48 10.41
C LEU A 234 -15.41 5.80 9.03
N PRO A 235 -14.28 5.62 8.30
CA PRO A 235 -14.28 4.98 6.98
C PRO A 235 -14.94 3.59 6.96
N SER A 236 -15.57 3.27 5.84
CA SER A 236 -16.05 1.94 5.48
C SER A 236 -15.51 1.51 4.12
N ASP A 237 -15.50 0.21 3.84
CA ASP A 237 -14.88 -0.35 2.63
C ASP A 237 -15.60 -1.61 2.10
N PHE A 238 -15.11 -2.12 0.97
CA PHE A 238 -15.24 -3.53 0.60
C PHE A 238 -13.95 -4.09 -0.03
N ASN A 239 -13.80 -5.41 0.06
CA ASN A 239 -12.74 -6.21 -0.55
C ASN A 239 -13.28 -6.99 -1.76
N ILE A 240 -12.74 -6.72 -2.94
CA ILE A 240 -12.98 -7.46 -4.18
C ILE A 240 -11.90 -8.51 -4.36
N ARG A 241 -12.27 -9.77 -4.53
CA ARG A 241 -11.36 -10.91 -4.65
C ARG A 241 -11.47 -11.53 -6.03
N TRP A 242 -10.35 -11.83 -6.67
CA TRP A 242 -10.38 -12.49 -7.97
C TRP A 242 -10.64 -14.00 -7.86
N ARG A 243 -11.32 -14.58 -8.86
CA ARG A 243 -11.67 -16.02 -8.87
C ARG A 243 -10.54 -17.00 -9.18
N THR A 244 -9.37 -16.53 -9.65
CA THR A 244 -8.19 -17.37 -9.95
C THR A 244 -6.90 -16.82 -9.34
N GLN A 245 -5.82 -17.60 -9.37
CA GLN A 245 -4.48 -17.11 -9.00
C GLN A 245 -3.90 -16.20 -10.11
N SER A 246 -4.09 -16.56 -11.38
CA SER A 246 -3.68 -15.78 -12.56
C SER A 246 -4.74 -14.76 -13.03
N GLY A 247 -4.36 -13.82 -13.90
CA GLY A 247 -5.26 -12.93 -14.64
C GLY A 247 -5.83 -11.72 -13.87
N GLY A 248 -6.11 -11.85 -12.57
CA GLY A 248 -6.93 -10.87 -11.85
C GLY A 248 -6.33 -9.50 -11.58
N GLY A 249 -4.99 -9.37 -11.50
CA GLY A 249 -4.33 -8.11 -11.13
C GLY A 249 -4.75 -6.92 -12.01
N PRO A 250 -4.58 -6.98 -13.34
CA PRO A 250 -5.03 -5.93 -14.26
C PRO A 250 -6.54 -5.67 -14.20
N VAL A 251 -7.37 -6.71 -14.02
CA VAL A 251 -8.83 -6.55 -13.97
C VAL A 251 -9.25 -5.79 -12.71
N LEU A 252 -8.68 -6.12 -11.54
CA LEU A 252 -8.92 -5.38 -10.30
C LEU A 252 -8.41 -3.93 -10.38
N ILE A 253 -7.31 -3.68 -11.10
CA ILE A 253 -6.77 -2.32 -11.31
C ILE A 253 -7.69 -1.49 -12.23
N ASN A 254 -8.26 -2.09 -13.29
CA ASN A 254 -9.24 -1.39 -14.12
C ASN A 254 -10.53 -1.14 -13.32
N LEU A 255 -10.96 -2.11 -12.51
CA LEU A 255 -12.16 -1.99 -11.70
C LEU A 255 -12.05 -0.88 -10.64
N ILE A 256 -10.88 -0.59 -10.05
CA ILE A 256 -10.73 0.59 -9.19
C ILE A 256 -10.85 1.90 -9.97
N HIS A 257 -10.28 1.97 -11.19
CA HIS A 257 -10.42 3.15 -12.03
C HIS A 257 -11.89 3.44 -12.34
N ASP A 258 -12.66 2.40 -12.71
CA ASP A 258 -14.09 2.56 -12.99
C ASP A 258 -14.89 2.92 -11.73
N ILE A 259 -14.58 2.29 -10.59
CA ILE A 259 -15.21 2.61 -9.29
C ILE A 259 -14.87 4.05 -8.84
N ASP A 260 -13.67 4.56 -9.10
CA ASP A 260 -13.27 5.93 -8.80
C ASP A 260 -13.88 6.94 -9.78
N CYS A 261 -14.04 6.59 -11.06
CA CYS A 261 -14.79 7.39 -12.03
C CYS A 261 -16.29 7.48 -11.70
N LEU A 262 -16.85 6.45 -11.05
CA LEU A 262 -18.24 6.45 -10.55
C LEU A 262 -18.40 7.21 -9.23
N ARG A 263 -17.33 7.63 -8.56
CA ARG A 263 -17.41 8.42 -7.32
C ARG A 263 -17.68 9.89 -7.62
N HIS A 264 -18.85 10.34 -7.16
CA HIS A 264 -19.17 11.76 -7.12
C HIS A 264 -18.13 12.53 -6.29
N PRO A 265 -17.70 13.75 -6.67
CA PRO A 265 -16.62 14.51 -6.02
C PRO A 265 -16.78 14.81 -4.51
N LYS A 266 -17.92 14.45 -3.89
CA LYS A 266 -18.15 14.54 -2.44
C LYS A 266 -17.39 13.49 -1.61
N PHE A 267 -16.78 12.48 -2.23
CA PHE A 267 -15.94 11.50 -1.52
C PHE A 267 -14.47 11.91 -1.41
N LEU A 268 -14.04 12.95 -2.13
CA LEU A 268 -12.68 13.51 -2.05
C LEU A 268 -12.59 14.76 -1.15
N SER A 269 -13.72 15.28 -0.67
CA SER A 269 -13.74 16.32 0.36
C SER A 269 -13.44 15.69 1.73
N PHE A 270 -12.16 15.44 1.98
CA PHE A 270 -11.60 15.44 3.34
C PHE A 270 -11.57 16.89 3.86
N ASP A 271 -12.76 17.47 4.06
CA ASP A 271 -12.91 18.69 4.86
C ASP A 271 -13.11 18.24 6.33
N PRO A 272 -12.30 18.73 7.28
CA PRO A 272 -12.33 18.31 8.68
C PRO A 272 -13.51 18.89 9.49
#